data_AF-A0A0C9Z369-F1
#
_entry.id   AF-A0A0C9Z369-F1
#
_cell.length_a   1.000
_cell.length_b   1.000
_cell.length_c   1.000
_cell.angle_alpha   90.00
_cell.angle_beta   90.00
_cell.angle_gamma   90.00
#
_symmetry.space_group_name_H-M   'P 1'
#
loop_
_entity.id
_entity.type
_entity.pdbx_description
1 polymer ?
#
loop_
_entity_poly.entity_id
_entity_poly.type
_entity_poly.pdbx_seq_one_letter_code
_entity_poly.pdbx_strand_id
1 'polypeptide(L)'
;MTTPNPPNSPTVVSARDRLMRSGLYLGDPSICSNFQWLREGRGHMLVHVPEPASEVIPNPSAPTSVDDDAEVDSDLKPDVPLSQPNEPAILSVIVRIDRDDFWLMADGGYLGPNNVCKDILDVKPSCALSNPGLEPVMSDFPLVLQTLQQFTQRCVTPGFSSGKSFFSVDQNGARRFKLRHILFESLDSHSEDGDTWDATVQTTATDAYSFEHWPLTKERNRAELLALKNTYRILPLPAYDNTNDLIQPSAY
;
A
#
# COMPACT_ATOMS: atom_id res chain seq x y z
N MET A 1 -38.04 -8.63 -2.03
CA MET A 1 -37.62 -9.27 -3.30
C MET A 1 -36.11 -9.30 -3.31
N THR A 2 -35.51 -10.44 -2.97
CA THR A 2 -34.07 -10.68 -2.99
C THR A 2 -33.66 -10.95 -4.44
N THR A 3 -32.89 -10.03 -5.03
CA THR A 3 -32.22 -10.29 -6.31
C THR A 3 -31.27 -11.46 -6.13
N PRO A 4 -31.29 -12.48 -7.02
CA PRO A 4 -30.34 -13.58 -6.95
C PRO A 4 -28.93 -13.01 -7.12
N ASN A 5 -28.01 -13.41 -6.23
CA ASN A 5 -26.60 -13.05 -6.35
C ASN A 5 -26.10 -13.50 -7.73
N PRO A 6 -25.39 -12.64 -8.47
CA PRO A 6 -24.82 -13.04 -9.75
C PRO A 6 -23.86 -14.21 -9.52
N PRO A 7 -23.86 -15.23 -10.42
CA PRO A 7 -22.96 -16.37 -10.31
C PRO A 7 -21.51 -15.89 -10.28
N ASN A 8 -20.68 -16.56 -9.46
CA ASN A 8 -19.25 -16.29 -9.26
C ASN A 8 -18.60 -15.75 -10.54
N SER A 9 -18.19 -14.48 -10.51
CA SER A 9 -17.51 -13.89 -11.66
C SER A 9 -16.18 -14.63 -11.86
N PRO A 10 -15.95 -15.32 -12.99
CA PRO A 10 -14.72 -16.07 -13.23
C PRO A 10 -13.47 -15.18 -13.10
N THR A 11 -13.63 -13.88 -13.36
CA THR A 11 -12.60 -12.85 -13.17
C THR A 11 -12.18 -12.69 -11.71
N VAL A 12 -13.14 -12.70 -10.76
CA VAL A 12 -12.85 -12.52 -9.33
C VAL A 12 -12.13 -13.73 -8.76
N VAL A 13 -12.52 -14.94 -9.17
CA VAL A 13 -11.83 -16.19 -8.78
C VAL A 13 -10.38 -16.18 -9.26
N SER A 14 -10.17 -15.90 -10.56
CA SER A 14 -8.82 -15.82 -11.13
C SER A 14 -7.96 -14.73 -10.47
N ALA A 15 -8.55 -13.57 -10.14
CA ALA A 15 -7.87 -12.52 -9.40
C ALA A 15 -7.46 -12.99 -8.00
N ARG A 16 -8.37 -13.63 -7.25
CA ARG A 16 -8.07 -14.20 -5.93
C ARG A 16 -6.94 -15.21 -6.00
N ASP A 17 -6.97 -16.15 -6.94
CA ASP A 17 -5.94 -17.19 -7.05
C ASP A 17 -4.57 -16.62 -7.43
N ARG A 18 -4.55 -15.53 -8.22
CA ARG A 18 -3.32 -14.78 -8.50
C ARG A 18 -2.80 -14.07 -7.25
N LEU A 19 -3.68 -13.44 -6.47
CA LEU A 19 -3.30 -12.75 -5.24
C LEU A 19 -2.82 -13.73 -4.17
N MET A 20 -3.46 -14.89 -4.01
CA MET A 20 -2.98 -15.94 -3.09
C MET A 20 -1.56 -16.38 -3.45
N ARG A 21 -1.27 -16.58 -4.74
CA ARG A 21 0.09 -16.96 -5.19
C ARG A 21 1.13 -15.85 -5.04
N SER A 22 0.75 -14.59 -4.85
CA SER A 22 1.72 -13.52 -4.69
C SER A 22 2.33 -13.46 -3.28
N GLY A 23 1.70 -14.11 -2.28
CA GLY A 23 2.12 -14.01 -0.88
C GLY A 23 1.83 -12.64 -0.24
N LEU A 24 1.14 -11.73 -0.96
CA LEU A 24 0.83 -10.37 -0.51
C LEU A 24 -0.67 -10.17 -0.23
N TYR A 25 -1.49 -11.22 -0.34
CA TYR A 25 -2.93 -11.14 -0.16
C TYR A 25 -3.37 -11.21 1.31
N LEU A 26 -4.08 -10.18 1.78
CA LEU A 26 -4.51 -10.07 3.17
C LEU A 26 -5.47 -11.18 3.64
N GLY A 27 -6.15 -11.85 2.72
CA GLY A 27 -7.01 -13.00 3.02
C GLY A 27 -6.26 -14.33 3.16
N ASP A 28 -4.95 -14.35 2.93
CA ASP A 28 -4.11 -15.53 3.15
C ASP A 28 -3.71 -15.62 4.65
N PRO A 29 -4.05 -16.72 5.36
CA PRO A 29 -3.69 -16.87 6.78
C PRO A 29 -2.18 -16.96 7.03
N SER A 30 -1.37 -17.29 6.02
CA SER A 30 0.08 -17.39 6.14
C SER A 30 0.80 -16.04 6.04
N ILE A 31 0.09 -14.97 5.64
CA ILE A 31 0.73 -13.70 5.30
C ILE A 31 1.50 -13.06 6.46
N CYS A 32 1.02 -13.20 7.70
CA CYS A 32 1.57 -12.48 8.86
C CYS A 32 3.03 -12.85 9.22
N SER A 33 3.51 -14.04 8.84
CA SER A 33 4.90 -14.44 9.08
C SER A 33 5.90 -13.75 8.15
N ASN A 34 5.43 -13.20 7.02
CA ASN A 34 6.29 -12.73 5.95
C ASN A 34 6.61 -11.24 6.05
N PHE A 35 6.13 -10.57 7.11
CA PHE A 35 6.30 -9.12 7.28
C PHE A 35 6.79 -8.74 8.66
N GLN A 36 7.57 -7.65 8.68
CA GLN A 36 8.04 -7.00 9.90
C GLN A 36 7.84 -5.49 9.80
N TRP A 37 7.65 -4.87 10.96
CA TRP A 37 7.68 -3.41 11.06
C TRP A 37 9.13 -2.96 11.23
N LEU A 38 9.64 -2.20 10.25
CA LEU A 38 10.92 -1.54 10.31
C LEU A 38 10.72 -0.07 10.70
N ARG A 39 11.58 0.45 11.59
CA ARG A 39 11.56 1.88 11.92
C ARG A 39 12.23 2.68 10.80
N GLU A 40 11.54 3.69 10.30
CA GLU A 40 12.04 4.60 9.28
C GLU A 40 11.80 6.05 9.74
N GLY A 41 12.89 6.74 10.09
CA GLY A 41 12.84 8.07 10.70
C GLY A 41 11.95 8.13 11.96
N ARG A 42 10.83 8.84 11.86
CA ARG A 42 9.84 9.02 12.94
C ARG A 42 8.67 8.03 12.88
N GLY A 43 8.61 7.17 11.86
CA GLY A 43 7.54 6.21 11.64
C GLY A 43 8.02 4.76 11.64
N HIS A 44 7.07 3.84 11.43
CA HIS A 44 7.36 2.46 11.09
C HIS A 44 6.71 2.14 9.75
N MET A 45 7.40 1.34 8.97
CA MET A 45 6.98 0.83 7.69
C MET A 45 6.89 -0.69 7.76
N LEU A 46 5.83 -1.27 7.21
CA LEU A 46 5.72 -2.71 7.07
C LEU A 46 6.53 -3.11 5.85
N VAL A 47 7.50 -4.01 6.01
CA VAL A 47 8.38 -4.49 4.94
C VAL A 47 8.30 -6.00 4.83
N HIS A 48 8.56 -6.52 3.63
CA HIS A 48 8.66 -7.96 3.42
C HIS A 48 9.95 -8.49 4.06
N VAL A 49 9.85 -9.61 4.76
CA VAL A 49 11.02 -10.33 5.30
C VAL A 49 11.40 -11.38 4.26
N PRO A 50 12.57 -11.27 3.60
CA PRO A 50 13.05 -12.35 2.76
C PRO A 50 13.11 -13.63 3.60
N GLU A 51 12.52 -14.71 3.09
CA GLU A 51 12.70 -16.02 3.69
C GLU A 51 14.21 -16.25 3.79
N PRO A 52 14.79 -16.51 4.97
CA PRO A 52 16.23 -16.73 5.07
C PRO A 52 16.53 -17.91 4.15
N ALA A 53 17.28 -17.63 3.08
CA ALA A 53 17.82 -18.67 2.21
C ALA A 53 18.44 -19.67 3.17
N SER A 54 17.87 -20.87 3.26
CA SER A 54 18.35 -21.90 4.17
C SER A 54 19.84 -22.01 3.93
N GLU A 55 20.63 -21.55 4.90
CA GLU A 55 22.08 -21.62 4.81
C GLU A 55 22.38 -23.09 4.54
N VAL A 56 22.91 -23.35 3.35
CA VAL A 56 23.44 -24.66 2.99
C VAL A 56 24.61 -24.85 3.96
N ILE A 57 24.34 -25.48 5.10
CA ILE A 57 25.36 -25.91 6.04
C ILE A 57 26.36 -26.73 5.22
N PRO A 58 27.62 -26.29 5.06
CA PRO A 58 28.61 -27.12 4.40
C PRO A 58 28.82 -28.34 5.28
N ASN A 59 28.46 -29.52 4.77
CA ASN A 59 28.76 -30.80 5.39
C ASN A 59 30.25 -30.86 5.78
N PRO A 60 30.64 -31.01 7.06
CA PRO A 60 32.03 -31.23 7.41
C PRO A 60 32.27 -32.74 7.42
N SER A 61 32.76 -33.30 6.31
CA SER A 61 33.19 -34.70 6.27
C SER A 61 34.31 -34.93 5.26
N ALA A 62 35.52 -34.54 5.64
CA ALA A 62 36.73 -35.25 5.28
C ALA A 62 37.82 -34.96 6.33
N PRO A 63 38.42 -35.97 6.99
CA PRO A 63 39.60 -35.75 7.82
C PRO A 63 40.85 -35.84 6.92
N THR A 64 41.61 -34.76 6.83
CA THR A 64 42.98 -34.80 6.31
C THR A 64 43.93 -34.40 7.42
N SER A 65 44.93 -35.24 7.59
CA SER A 65 46.06 -35.19 8.52
C SER A 65 46.84 -33.87 8.52
N VAL A 66 47.16 -33.43 9.75
CA VAL A 66 48.41 -32.77 10.22
C VAL A 66 49.53 -32.58 9.18
N ASP A 67 49.97 -31.34 8.92
CA ASP A 67 51.07 -30.66 9.64
C ASP A 67 51.41 -29.24 9.07
N ASP A 68 51.96 -28.41 9.96
CA ASP A 68 52.86 -27.24 9.83
C ASP A 68 52.43 -25.85 9.26
N ASP A 69 52.41 -24.90 10.20
CA ASP A 69 52.98 -23.55 10.21
C ASP A 69 52.91 -22.65 8.95
N ALA A 70 51.98 -21.68 9.01
CA ALA A 70 52.20 -20.32 8.50
C ALA A 70 51.21 -19.34 9.17
N GLU A 71 51.75 -18.28 9.80
CA GLU A 71 51.00 -17.09 10.22
C GLU A 71 50.23 -16.50 9.02
N VAL A 72 48.91 -16.40 9.14
CA VAL A 72 48.07 -15.61 8.22
C VAL A 72 47.12 -14.74 9.04
N ASP A 73 47.52 -13.48 9.12
CA ASP A 73 46.70 -12.33 9.48
C ASP A 73 45.33 -12.40 8.78
N SER A 74 44.26 -12.52 9.57
CA SER A 74 42.90 -12.73 9.07
C SER A 74 41.93 -11.78 9.76
N ASP A 75 42.23 -10.48 9.74
CA ASP A 75 41.31 -9.42 10.15
C ASP A 75 40.39 -8.97 9.00
N LEU A 76 39.88 -9.93 8.23
CA LEU A 76 38.84 -9.70 7.22
C LEU A 76 37.49 -10.08 7.81
N LYS A 77 36.91 -9.14 8.58
CA LYS A 77 35.46 -9.10 8.77
C LYS A 77 34.81 -9.17 7.39
N PRO A 78 33.91 -10.13 7.11
CA PRO A 78 33.16 -10.08 5.87
C PRO A 78 32.41 -8.75 5.86
N ASP A 79 32.70 -7.92 4.87
CA ASP A 79 31.91 -6.75 4.53
C ASP A 79 30.47 -7.23 4.39
N VAL A 80 29.67 -6.96 5.43
CA VAL A 80 28.24 -7.17 5.40
C VAL A 80 27.75 -6.35 4.21
N PRO A 81 27.11 -6.96 3.19
CA PRO A 81 26.58 -6.21 2.08
C PRO A 81 25.71 -5.10 2.65
N LEU A 82 25.98 -3.84 2.27
CA LEU A 82 25.12 -2.70 2.54
C LEU A 82 23.70 -3.15 2.22
N SER A 83 22.92 -3.43 3.27
CA SER A 83 21.58 -3.99 3.15
C SER A 83 20.77 -3.08 2.24
N GLN A 84 20.27 -3.62 1.13
CA GLN A 84 19.38 -2.90 0.24
C GLN A 84 18.27 -2.23 1.06
N PRO A 85 17.84 -1.01 0.71
CA PRO A 85 16.72 -0.36 1.40
C PRO A 85 15.53 -1.32 1.39
N ASN A 86 14.97 -1.60 2.56
CA ASN A 86 13.83 -2.49 2.66
C ASN A 86 12.61 -1.77 2.10
N GLU A 87 12.13 -2.20 0.93
CA GLU A 87 10.97 -1.58 0.29
C GLU A 87 9.67 -1.79 1.11
N PRO A 88 8.77 -0.78 1.13
CA PRO A 88 7.45 -0.94 1.72
C PRO A 88 6.67 -2.11 1.11
N ALA A 89 6.07 -2.93 1.97
CA ALA A 89 5.22 -4.03 1.55
C ALA A 89 3.93 -3.53 0.87
N ILE A 90 3.70 -4.00 -0.36
CA ILE A 90 2.45 -3.74 -1.09
C ILE A 90 1.44 -4.84 -0.77
N LEU A 91 0.55 -4.57 0.18
CA LEU A 91 -0.52 -5.50 0.57
C LEU A 91 -1.70 -5.42 -0.40
N SER A 92 -2.30 -6.57 -0.71
CA SER A 92 -3.40 -6.68 -1.67
C SER A 92 -4.67 -7.26 -1.04
N VAL A 93 -5.83 -6.83 -1.51
CA VAL A 93 -7.13 -7.31 -1.02
C VAL A 93 -8.22 -7.16 -2.09
N ILE A 94 -9.23 -8.03 -2.05
CA ILE A 94 -10.46 -7.89 -2.83
C ILE A 94 -11.58 -7.49 -1.87
N VAL A 95 -12.16 -6.31 -2.09
CA VAL A 95 -13.19 -5.71 -1.24
C VAL A 95 -14.22 -4.99 -2.08
N ARG A 96 -15.33 -4.61 -1.47
CA ARG A 96 -16.27 -3.66 -2.05
C ARG A 96 -16.05 -2.28 -1.44
N ILE A 97 -15.85 -1.28 -2.30
CA ILE A 97 -15.92 0.11 -1.90
C ILE A 97 -17.35 0.40 -1.41
N ASP A 98 -17.46 0.85 -0.17
CA ASP A 98 -18.73 1.23 0.40
C ASP A 98 -19.26 2.49 -0.28
N ARG A 99 -20.58 2.55 -0.48
CA ARG A 99 -21.24 3.73 -1.03
C ARG A 99 -21.35 4.84 0.01
N ASP A 100 -21.42 4.44 1.27
CA ASP A 100 -21.35 5.35 2.40
C ASP A 100 -19.88 5.65 2.72
N ASP A 101 -19.58 6.88 3.16
CA ASP A 101 -18.22 7.31 3.50
C ASP A 101 -17.20 7.31 2.33
N PHE A 102 -17.67 7.57 1.10
CA PHE A 102 -16.83 7.66 -0.10
C PHE A 102 -16.41 9.10 -0.42
N TRP A 103 -15.09 9.31 -0.51
CA TRP A 103 -14.41 10.59 -0.77
C TRP A 103 -13.20 10.40 -1.69
N LEU A 104 -13.19 9.41 -2.58
CA LEU A 104 -12.12 9.21 -3.57
C LEU A 104 -12.30 10.09 -4.81
N MET A 105 -12.75 11.34 -4.64
CA MET A 105 -12.86 12.29 -5.75
C MET A 105 -11.48 12.86 -6.11
N ALA A 106 -11.33 13.41 -7.32
CA ALA A 106 -10.06 13.96 -7.81
C ALA A 106 -9.39 14.93 -6.83
N ASP A 107 -10.15 15.79 -6.16
CA ASP A 107 -9.65 16.73 -5.15
C ASP A 107 -10.13 16.39 -3.74
N GLY A 108 -10.55 15.15 -3.50
CA GLY A 108 -11.09 14.66 -2.23
C GLY A 108 -12.27 15.47 -1.67
N GLY A 109 -12.93 16.30 -2.48
CA GLY A 109 -14.02 17.18 -2.04
C GLY A 109 -13.56 18.45 -1.38
N TYR A 110 -12.36 18.93 -1.72
CA TYR A 110 -11.81 20.15 -1.17
C TYR A 110 -12.68 21.37 -1.52
N LEU A 111 -13.29 21.97 -0.50
CA LEU A 111 -14.12 23.17 -0.64
C LEU A 111 -13.32 24.46 -0.39
N GLY A 112 -12.02 24.37 -0.16
CA GLY A 112 -11.18 25.47 0.35
C GLY A 112 -10.84 25.29 1.84
N PRO A 113 -10.01 26.20 2.39
CA PRO A 113 -9.51 26.09 3.75
C PRO A 113 -10.62 26.06 4.80
N ASN A 114 -10.54 25.11 5.73
CA ASN A 114 -11.47 24.97 6.84
C ASN A 114 -10.77 24.50 8.13
N ASN A 115 -11.51 24.09 9.16
CA ASN A 115 -10.93 23.69 10.44
C ASN A 115 -10.19 22.35 10.39
N VAL A 116 -10.45 21.52 9.38
CA VAL A 116 -9.91 20.16 9.23
C VAL A 116 -8.87 20.09 8.11
N CYS A 117 -9.16 20.68 6.95
CA CYS A 117 -8.27 20.71 5.78
C CYS A 117 -7.87 22.18 5.56
N LYS A 118 -6.60 22.53 5.83
CA LYS A 118 -6.14 23.91 5.69
C LYS A 118 -5.78 24.18 4.25
N ASP A 119 -5.00 23.29 3.65
CA ASP A 119 -4.55 23.43 2.29
C ASP A 119 -5.04 22.27 1.42
N ILE A 120 -5.07 22.46 0.10
CA ILE A 120 -5.37 21.36 -0.84
C ILE A 120 -4.37 20.20 -0.70
N LEU A 121 -3.13 20.48 -0.28
CA LEU A 121 -2.12 19.49 0.04
C LEU A 121 -2.51 18.55 1.19
N ASP A 122 -3.35 19.01 2.13
CA ASP A 122 -3.78 18.21 3.28
C ASP A 122 -4.87 17.19 2.91
N VAL A 123 -5.40 17.27 1.69
CA VAL A 123 -6.49 16.42 1.23
C VAL A 123 -6.03 14.97 1.17
N LYS A 124 -6.82 14.11 1.79
CA LYS A 124 -6.61 12.66 1.81
C LYS A 124 -7.88 11.99 1.29
N PRO A 125 -7.99 11.80 -0.05
CA PRO A 125 -9.09 11.07 -0.63
C PRO A 125 -9.23 9.72 0.09
N SER A 126 -10.45 9.33 0.41
CA SER A 126 -10.64 8.18 1.29
C SER A 126 -11.96 7.49 1.04
N CYS A 127 -12.06 6.20 1.36
CA CYS A 127 -13.32 5.47 1.33
C CYS A 127 -13.37 4.43 2.43
N ALA A 128 -14.59 4.00 2.79
CA ALA A 128 -14.78 2.79 3.56
C ALA A 128 -14.76 1.56 2.63
N LEU A 129 -14.15 0.48 3.10
CA LEU A 129 -14.06 -0.80 2.43
C LEU A 129 -14.85 -1.84 3.24
N SER A 130 -15.66 -2.60 2.53
CA SER A 130 -16.64 -3.54 3.09
C SER A 130 -16.51 -4.92 2.46
N ASN A 131 -17.27 -5.87 3.00
CA ASN A 131 -17.33 -7.24 2.48
C ASN A 131 -17.68 -7.23 0.98
N PRO A 132 -16.91 -7.96 0.13
CA PRO A 132 -17.11 -7.97 -1.32
C PRO A 132 -18.48 -8.53 -1.75
N GLY A 133 -19.14 -9.35 -0.92
CA GLY A 133 -20.47 -9.91 -1.20
C GLY A 133 -20.50 -10.97 -2.31
N LEU A 134 -19.34 -11.50 -2.70
CA LEU A 134 -19.18 -12.50 -3.75
C LEU A 134 -18.27 -13.62 -3.25
N GLU A 135 -18.65 -14.89 -3.45
CA GLU A 135 -17.76 -16.02 -3.15
C GLU A 135 -16.73 -16.23 -4.28
N PRO A 136 -15.54 -16.78 -3.98
CA PRO A 136 -15.05 -17.20 -2.65
C PRO A 136 -14.47 -16.06 -1.79
N VAL A 137 -14.33 -14.84 -2.34
CA VAL A 137 -13.64 -13.73 -1.66
C VAL A 137 -14.39 -13.19 -0.43
N MET A 138 -15.71 -13.40 -0.36
CA MET A 138 -16.53 -13.07 0.81
C MET A 138 -16.05 -13.84 2.06
N SER A 139 -15.69 -15.11 1.88
CA SER A 139 -15.17 -15.97 2.95
C SER A 139 -13.79 -15.52 3.46
N ASP A 140 -13.01 -14.80 2.64
CA ASP A 140 -11.70 -14.28 3.03
C ASP A 140 -11.80 -13.01 3.90
N PHE A 141 -12.90 -12.27 3.81
CA PHE A 141 -13.02 -10.95 4.45
C PHE A 141 -12.82 -10.95 5.99
N PRO A 142 -13.31 -11.94 6.76
CA PRO A 142 -12.97 -12.04 8.17
C PRO A 142 -11.47 -12.19 8.43
N LEU A 143 -10.75 -12.96 7.59
CA LEU A 143 -9.30 -13.11 7.67
C LEU A 143 -8.59 -11.80 7.34
N VAL A 144 -9.03 -11.08 6.31
CA VAL A 144 -8.51 -9.73 5.99
C VAL A 144 -8.56 -8.81 7.22
N LEU A 145 -9.70 -8.74 7.90
CA LEU A 145 -9.85 -7.91 9.10
C LEU A 145 -8.93 -8.37 10.23
N GLN A 146 -8.79 -9.68 10.44
CA GLN A 146 -7.92 -10.25 11.46
C GLN A 146 -6.44 -9.95 11.17
N THR A 147 -5.99 -10.16 9.93
CA THR A 147 -4.63 -9.86 9.46
C THR A 147 -4.29 -8.39 9.67
N LEU A 148 -5.17 -7.48 9.24
CA LEU A 148 -4.98 -6.04 9.45
C LEU A 148 -4.90 -5.69 10.95
N GLN A 149 -5.74 -6.31 11.80
CA GLN A 149 -5.65 -6.14 13.25
C GLN A 149 -4.30 -6.60 13.79
N GLN A 150 -3.82 -7.77 13.38
CA GLN A 150 -2.51 -8.29 13.79
C GLN A 150 -1.36 -7.37 13.37
N PHE A 151 -1.37 -6.87 12.13
CA PHE A 151 -0.37 -5.89 11.69
C PHE A 151 -0.41 -4.62 12.54
N THR A 152 -1.59 -4.06 12.81
CA THR A 152 -1.69 -2.85 13.64
C THR A 152 -1.25 -3.06 15.08
N GLN A 153 -1.53 -4.23 15.68
CA GLN A 153 -1.12 -4.56 17.05
C GLN A 153 0.39 -4.77 17.17
N ARG A 154 1.04 -5.24 16.11
CA ARG A 154 2.50 -5.40 16.03
C ARG A 154 3.23 -4.09 15.69
N CYS A 155 2.52 -3.00 15.39
CA CYS A 155 3.17 -1.72 15.15
C CYS A 155 3.77 -1.19 16.46
N VAL A 156 5.10 -1.04 16.50
CA VAL A 156 5.87 -0.77 17.72
C VAL A 156 6.20 0.72 17.93
N THR A 157 5.52 1.65 17.26
CA THR A 157 5.94 3.07 17.29
C THR A 157 5.87 3.70 18.69
N PRO A 158 7.02 3.97 19.36
CA PRO A 158 7.02 4.60 20.68
C PRO A 158 6.47 6.02 20.57
N GLY A 159 5.51 6.39 21.44
CA GLY A 159 4.89 7.71 21.45
C GLY A 159 3.62 7.85 20.62
N PHE A 160 3.25 6.85 19.81
CA PHE A 160 1.89 6.76 19.30
C PHE A 160 1.03 6.10 20.38
N SER A 161 0.12 6.87 20.97
CA SER A 161 -0.98 6.30 21.75
C SER A 161 -1.81 5.39 20.83
N SER A 162 -2.50 4.39 21.39
CA SER A 162 -3.49 3.61 20.64
C SER A 162 -4.49 4.58 20.00
N GLY A 163 -4.29 4.90 18.73
CA GLY A 163 -5.05 5.91 18.02
C GLY A 163 -6.49 5.46 17.77
N LYS A 164 -7.31 6.36 17.24
CA LYS A 164 -8.58 5.98 16.60
C LYS A 164 -8.24 5.01 15.47
N SER A 165 -8.62 3.75 15.66
CA SER A 165 -8.48 2.69 14.67
C SER A 165 -9.10 3.10 13.33
N PHE A 166 -8.57 2.58 12.21
CA PHE A 166 -9.19 2.75 10.90
C PHE A 166 -10.32 1.73 10.64
N PHE A 167 -10.60 0.84 11.60
CA PHE A 167 -11.79 -0.01 11.60
C PHE A 167 -13.04 0.78 12.02
N SER A 168 -14.16 0.49 11.37
CA SER A 168 -15.47 1.05 11.69
C SER A 168 -16.57 0.00 11.53
N VAL A 169 -17.80 0.37 11.85
CA VAL A 169 -19.01 -0.42 11.56
C VAL A 169 -19.98 0.39 10.72
N ASP A 170 -20.78 -0.28 9.90
CA ASP A 170 -21.93 0.35 9.21
C ASP A 170 -23.14 0.48 10.14
N GLN A 171 -24.19 1.11 9.60
CA GLN A 171 -25.48 1.25 10.27
C GLN A 171 -26.15 -0.09 10.65
N ASN A 172 -25.74 -1.19 10.01
CA ASN A 172 -26.22 -2.54 10.27
C ASN A 172 -25.27 -3.33 11.21
N GLY A 173 -24.19 -2.71 11.69
CA GLY A 173 -23.18 -3.35 12.53
C GLY A 173 -22.13 -4.17 11.76
N ALA A 174 -22.14 -4.17 10.43
CA ALA A 174 -21.14 -4.85 9.62
C ALA A 174 -19.78 -4.14 9.71
N ARG A 175 -18.72 -4.91 9.91
CA ARG A 175 -17.35 -4.38 10.04
C ARG A 175 -16.83 -3.85 8.70
N ARG A 176 -16.12 -2.72 8.78
CA ARG A 176 -15.51 -1.99 7.67
C ARG A 176 -14.13 -1.49 8.06
N PHE A 177 -13.34 -1.09 7.08
CA PHE A 177 -12.07 -0.42 7.33
C PHE A 177 -11.84 0.70 6.32
N LYS A 178 -11.14 1.76 6.73
CA LYS A 178 -10.95 2.96 5.90
C LYS A 178 -9.64 2.89 5.11
N LEU A 179 -9.75 3.11 3.80
CA LEU A 179 -8.62 3.38 2.91
C LEU A 179 -8.41 4.89 2.78
N ARG A 180 -7.15 5.32 2.70
CA ARG A 180 -6.78 6.70 2.35
C ARG A 180 -5.73 6.66 1.27
N HIS A 181 -5.85 7.57 0.31
CA HIS A 181 -4.90 7.78 -0.77
C HIS A 181 -4.09 9.04 -0.51
N ILE A 182 -2.82 9.03 -0.89
CA ILE A 182 -1.96 10.22 -0.88
C ILE A 182 -2.03 10.82 -2.28
N LEU A 183 -2.65 11.99 -2.40
CA LEU A 183 -2.88 12.62 -3.70
C LEU A 183 -1.67 13.41 -4.21
N PHE A 184 -0.89 13.99 -3.30
CA PHE A 184 0.28 14.81 -3.64
C PHE A 184 1.52 14.26 -2.95
N GLU A 185 2.60 14.19 -3.70
CA GLU A 185 3.91 13.77 -3.20
C GLU A 185 4.93 14.86 -3.50
N SER A 186 5.77 15.18 -2.52
CA SER A 186 6.79 16.23 -2.66
C SER A 186 7.87 15.76 -3.64
N LEU A 187 8.40 16.69 -4.45
CA LEU A 187 9.55 16.39 -5.30
C LEU A 187 10.86 16.38 -4.51
N ASP A 188 10.93 17.11 -3.39
CA ASP A 188 12.13 17.25 -2.57
C ASP A 188 12.37 16.02 -1.66
N SER A 189 11.37 15.17 -1.45
CA SER A 189 11.48 13.97 -0.62
C SER A 189 12.39 12.88 -1.20
N HIS A 190 12.92 13.07 -2.42
CA HIS A 190 13.84 12.14 -3.09
C HIS A 190 15.30 12.62 -3.14
N SER A 191 15.69 13.63 -2.34
CA SER A 191 17.03 14.24 -2.44
C SER A 191 18.17 13.56 -1.66
N GLU A 192 17.97 12.38 -1.05
CA GLU A 192 19.09 11.61 -0.47
C GLU A 192 19.18 10.13 -0.89
N ASP A 193 18.11 9.48 -1.35
CA ASP A 193 18.18 8.10 -1.85
C ASP A 193 17.42 7.96 -3.17
N GLY A 194 18.17 7.58 -4.20
CA GLY A 194 17.72 7.50 -5.58
C GLY A 194 16.84 6.30 -5.86
N ASP A 195 15.61 6.30 -5.33
CA ASP A 195 14.60 5.32 -5.69
C ASP A 195 13.61 5.90 -6.71
N THR A 196 13.85 5.49 -7.94
CA THR A 196 12.89 5.56 -9.04
C THR A 196 11.77 4.57 -8.72
N TRP A 197 10.71 5.02 -8.03
CA TRP A 197 9.43 4.33 -8.17
C TRP A 197 9.13 4.32 -9.67
N ASP A 198 9.15 3.12 -10.24
CA ASP A 198 8.80 2.86 -11.62
C ASP A 198 7.29 3.11 -11.74
N ALA A 199 6.94 4.40 -11.79
CA ALA A 199 5.68 4.89 -12.28
C ALA A 199 5.59 4.41 -13.72
N THR A 200 5.18 3.17 -13.89
CA THR A 200 4.76 2.56 -15.15
C THR A 200 3.41 3.11 -15.60
N VAL A 201 2.88 4.13 -14.91
CA VAL A 201 2.16 5.23 -15.55
C VAL A 201 3.19 6.30 -15.90
N GLN A 202 4.16 5.93 -16.74
CA GLN A 202 4.98 6.91 -17.42
C GLN A 202 3.97 7.67 -18.26
N THR A 203 3.80 8.95 -17.93
CA THR A 203 2.83 9.89 -18.48
C THR A 203 3.13 10.15 -19.95
N THR A 204 3.00 9.11 -20.79
CA THR A 204 2.94 9.22 -22.24
C THR A 204 1.50 9.30 -22.74
N ALA A 205 0.52 9.53 -21.86
CA ALA A 205 -0.89 9.59 -22.25
C ALA A 205 -1.64 10.71 -21.53
N THR A 206 -2.05 11.71 -22.33
CA THR A 206 -3.11 12.68 -22.07
C THR A 206 -2.90 13.75 -20.98
N ASP A 207 -3.15 15.00 -21.40
CA ASP A 207 -3.19 16.23 -20.62
C ASP A 207 -4.00 16.16 -19.30
N ALA A 208 -4.96 15.22 -19.21
CA ALA A 208 -5.93 15.09 -18.12
C ALA A 208 -5.34 14.85 -16.72
N TYR A 209 -4.12 14.31 -16.61
CA TYR A 209 -3.45 14.03 -15.32
C TYR A 209 -2.51 15.17 -14.87
N SER A 210 -2.45 16.28 -15.62
CA SER A 210 -1.65 17.46 -15.28
C SER A 210 -2.33 18.32 -14.21
N PHE A 211 -1.56 19.17 -13.51
CA PHE A 211 -2.13 20.18 -12.60
C PHE A 211 -3.10 21.13 -13.32
N GLU A 212 -2.85 21.44 -14.59
CA GLU A 212 -3.70 22.31 -15.41
C GLU A 212 -5.09 21.73 -15.64
N HIS A 213 -5.19 20.42 -15.85
CA HIS A 213 -6.44 19.75 -16.21
C HIS A 213 -7.00 18.86 -15.12
N TRP A 214 -6.33 18.77 -13.97
CA TRP A 214 -6.83 18.05 -12.83
C TRP A 214 -8.20 18.60 -12.42
N PRO A 215 -9.22 17.74 -12.26
CA PRO A 215 -10.56 18.16 -11.89
C PRO A 215 -10.60 18.71 -10.46
N LEU A 216 -11.37 19.77 -10.27
CA LEU A 216 -11.64 20.37 -8.96
C LEU A 216 -13.15 20.45 -8.74
N THR A 217 -13.58 20.16 -7.51
CA THR A 217 -14.96 20.37 -7.06
C THR A 217 -15.34 21.85 -7.11
N LYS A 218 -14.36 22.74 -6.87
CA LYS A 218 -14.53 24.21 -6.92
C LYS A 218 -13.39 24.85 -7.70
N GLU A 219 -13.72 25.50 -8.81
CA GLU A 219 -12.73 26.15 -9.69
C GLU A 219 -11.93 27.27 -8.99
N ARG A 220 -12.50 27.90 -7.95
CA ARG A 220 -11.79 28.90 -7.14
C ARG A 220 -10.49 28.38 -6.50
N ASN A 221 -10.35 27.06 -6.34
CA ASN A 221 -9.18 26.43 -5.75
C ASN A 221 -8.06 26.16 -6.78
N ARG A 222 -8.28 26.48 -8.07
CA ARG A 222 -7.30 26.24 -9.15
C ARG A 222 -5.96 26.91 -8.90
N ALA A 223 -5.97 28.13 -8.38
CA ALA A 223 -4.74 28.87 -8.09
C ALA A 223 -3.88 28.16 -7.03
N GLU A 224 -4.50 27.62 -5.97
CA GLU A 224 -3.79 26.82 -4.95
C GLU A 224 -3.20 25.55 -5.55
N LEU A 225 -3.98 24.83 -6.38
CA LEU A 225 -3.50 23.62 -7.05
C LEU A 225 -2.29 23.92 -7.96
N LEU A 226 -2.38 24.95 -8.80
CA LEU A 226 -1.30 25.32 -9.73
C LEU A 226 -0.03 25.78 -9.00
N ALA A 227 -0.15 26.34 -7.79
CA ALA A 227 1.00 26.73 -6.98
C ALA A 227 1.88 25.53 -6.58
N LEU A 228 1.34 24.31 -6.61
CA LEU A 228 2.05 23.08 -6.24
C LEU A 228 2.87 22.46 -7.37
N LYS A 229 2.63 22.89 -8.62
CA LYS A 229 3.14 22.22 -9.83
C LYS A 229 4.66 22.01 -9.85
N ASN A 230 5.41 22.92 -9.23
CA ASN A 230 6.87 22.91 -9.25
C ASN A 230 7.51 22.23 -8.02
N THR A 231 6.71 21.89 -7.01
CA THR A 231 7.19 21.34 -5.72
C THR A 231 6.57 19.99 -5.40
N TYR A 232 5.50 19.60 -6.09
CA TYR A 232 4.80 18.33 -5.91
C TYR A 232 4.49 17.68 -7.25
N ARG A 233 4.34 16.35 -7.22
CA ARG A 233 3.67 15.57 -8.26
C ARG A 233 2.29 15.12 -7.76
N ILE A 234 1.33 15.06 -8.68
CA ILE A 234 0.05 14.40 -8.42
C ILE A 234 0.28 12.89 -8.53
N LEU A 235 -0.28 12.14 -7.59
CA LEU A 235 -0.37 10.68 -7.63
C LEU A 235 -1.82 10.30 -7.95
N PRO A 236 -2.17 10.04 -9.22
CA PRO A 236 -3.51 9.59 -9.55
C PRO A 236 -3.79 8.22 -8.94
N LEU A 237 -5.04 7.97 -8.55
CA LEU A 237 -5.46 6.64 -8.13
C LEU A 237 -5.64 5.77 -9.38
N PRO A 238 -4.85 4.70 -9.59
CA PRO A 238 -5.07 3.80 -10.72
C PRO A 238 -6.38 3.03 -10.49
N ALA A 239 -7.45 3.50 -11.11
CA ALA A 239 -8.76 2.88 -11.09
C ALA A 239 -9.15 2.46 -12.51
N TYR A 240 -9.73 1.27 -12.65
CA TYR A 240 -10.06 0.71 -13.96
C TYR A 240 -11.54 0.38 -14.02
N ASP A 241 -12.15 0.56 -15.19
CA ASP A 241 -13.54 0.19 -15.41
C ASP A 241 -13.70 -1.31 -15.75
N ASN A 242 -14.91 -1.70 -16.13
CA ASN A 242 -15.23 -3.09 -16.46
C ASN A 242 -14.58 -3.57 -17.77
N THR A 243 -14.06 -2.66 -18.62
CA THR A 243 -13.30 -3.00 -19.83
C THR A 243 -11.78 -2.97 -19.59
N ASN A 244 -11.36 -2.78 -18.34
CA ASN A 244 -9.96 -2.67 -17.92
C ASN A 244 -9.27 -1.39 -18.47
N ASP A 245 -10.06 -0.36 -18.77
CA ASP A 245 -9.56 0.95 -19.17
C ASP A 245 -9.36 1.84 -17.95
N LEU A 246 -8.31 2.65 -17.96
CA LEU A 246 -8.00 3.57 -16.87
C LEU A 246 -9.07 4.67 -16.79
N ILE A 247 -9.71 4.76 -15.63
CA ILE A 247 -10.70 5.79 -15.32
C ILE A 247 -10.00 7.14 -15.21
N GLN A 248 -10.45 8.10 -15.99
CA GLN A 248 -9.93 9.48 -15.94
C GLN A 248 -10.31 10.14 -14.61
N PRO A 249 -9.49 11.07 -14.08
CA PRO A 249 -9.78 11.73 -12.81
C PRO A 249 -11.15 12.43 -12.76
N SER A 250 -11.67 12.88 -13.91
CA SER A 250 -12.99 13.52 -14.01
C SER A 250 -14.16 12.58 -13.76
N ALA A 251 -13.91 11.27 -13.75
CA ALA A 251 -14.89 10.21 -13.55
C ALA A 251 -14.66 9.41 -12.25
N TYR A 252 -13.75 9.87 -11.38
CA TYR A 252 -13.59 9.35 -10.02
C TYR A 252 -14.84 9.56 -9.16
#